data_AF-U7QLY4-F1
#
_entry.id   AF-U7QLY4-F1
#
_cell.length_a   1.000
_cell.length_b   1.000
_cell.length_c   1.000
_cell.angle_alpha   90.00
_cell.angle_beta   90.00
_cell.angle_gamma   90.00
#
_symmetry.space_group_name_H-M   'P 1'
#
loop_
_entity.id
_entity.type
_entity.pdbx_description
1 polymer ?
#
loop_
_entity_poly.entity_id
_entity_poly.type
_entity_poly.pdbx_seq_one_letter_code
_entity_poly.pdbx_strand_id
1 'polypeptide(L)'
;MQISFESDTLSLEIPPEIVLNVTPEQFEAIAITNRDLRLERTSLGELIVNPPTGGESGKRNFSIIGQLARWYEEHQELGEAFDSSTGFSLNSHVAPRLTRRGA
;
A
#
# COMPACT_ATOMS: atom_id res chain seq x y z
N MET A 1 20.84 4.37 35.36
CA MET A 1 21.74 4.21 34.20
C MET A 1 20.84 4.08 32.99
N GLN A 2 20.68 5.14 32.22
CA GLN A 2 19.81 5.17 31.05
C GLN A 2 20.70 4.88 29.84
N ILE A 3 20.49 3.73 29.21
CA ILE A 3 21.25 3.32 28.04
C ILE A 3 20.59 4.03 26.86
N SER A 4 21.22 5.12 26.39
CA SER A 4 20.89 5.74 25.12
C SER A 4 21.41 4.83 24.02
N PHE A 5 20.52 4.21 23.25
CA PHE A 5 20.90 3.56 22.01
C PHE A 5 20.98 4.65 20.94
N GLU A 6 22.19 5.02 20.53
CA GLU A 6 22.37 5.72 19.27
C GLU A 6 22.08 4.73 18.14
N SER A 7 21.05 5.03 17.35
CA SER A 7 20.72 4.25 16.17
C SER A 7 21.43 4.87 14.98
N ASP A 8 22.52 4.25 14.54
CA ASP A 8 23.13 4.60 13.26
C ASP A 8 22.19 4.21 12.12
N THR A 9 21.86 5.18 11.26
CA THR A 9 21.02 4.93 10.09
C THR A 9 21.89 4.36 8.97
N LEU A 10 21.59 3.13 8.54
CA LEU A 10 22.22 2.49 7.40
C LEU A 10 21.30 2.55 6.17
N SER A 11 21.80 3.09 5.06
CA SER A 11 21.10 3.05 3.77
C SER A 11 21.48 1.79 3.00
N LEU A 12 20.48 1.08 2.45
CA LEU A 12 20.67 -0.14 1.67
C LEU A 12 19.91 -0.03 0.35
N GLU A 13 20.62 -0.18 -0.77
CA GLU A 13 20.03 -0.27 -2.10
C GLU A 13 19.59 -1.72 -2.37
N ILE A 14 18.29 -1.92 -2.63
CA ILE A 14 17.73 -3.24 -2.93
C ILE A 14 17.66 -3.40 -4.45
N PRO A 15 18.35 -4.40 -5.05
CA PRO A 15 18.22 -4.69 -6.47
C PRO A 15 16.77 -5.03 -6.85
N PRO A 16 16.30 -4.62 -8.03
CA PRO A 16 14.91 -4.81 -8.46
C PRO A 16 14.51 -6.29 -8.61
N GLU A 17 15.47 -7.20 -8.70
CA GLU A 17 15.22 -8.65 -8.76
C GLU A 17 14.87 -9.25 -7.39
N ILE A 18 15.14 -8.53 -6.29
CA ILE A 18 14.84 -8.99 -4.94
C ILE A 18 13.42 -8.57 -4.57
N VAL A 19 12.55 -9.57 -4.43
CA VAL A 19 11.20 -9.37 -3.88
C VAL A 19 11.27 -9.36 -2.36
N LEU A 20 11.04 -8.18 -1.77
CA LEU A 20 10.98 -8.03 -0.33
C LEU A 20 9.60 -8.47 0.18
N ASN A 21 9.58 -9.50 1.04
CA ASN A 21 8.36 -9.98 1.67
C ASN A 21 8.28 -9.53 3.12
N VAL A 22 7.13 -8.96 3.51
CA VAL A 22 6.88 -8.42 4.85
C VAL A 22 5.55 -8.94 5.41
N THR A 23 5.47 -9.09 6.73
CA THR A 23 4.18 -9.34 7.40
C THR A 23 3.32 -8.07 7.38
N PRO A 24 2.00 -8.16 7.64
CA PRO A 24 1.15 -6.98 7.78
C PRO A 24 1.66 -5.98 8.83
N GLU A 25 2.16 -6.47 9.96
CA GLU A 25 2.67 -5.65 11.08
C GLU A 25 3.99 -4.95 10.70
N GLN A 26 4.86 -5.66 9.97
CA GLN A 26 6.09 -5.07 9.42
C GLN A 26 5.78 -3.99 8.38
N PHE A 27 4.81 -4.25 7.50
CA PHE A 27 4.35 -3.26 6.52
C PHE A 27 3.83 -2.00 7.20
N GLU A 28 3.00 -2.12 8.23
CA GLU A 28 2.48 -0.98 8.98
C GLU A 28 3.61 -0.15 9.60
N ALA A 29 4.58 -0.79 10.26
CA ALA A 29 5.74 -0.10 10.83
C ALA A 29 6.58 0.62 9.76
N ILE A 30 6.79 -0.01 8.60
CA ILE A 30 7.53 0.59 7.48
C ILE A 30 6.75 1.79 6.92
N ALA A 31 5.45 1.66 6.71
CA ALA A 31 4.60 2.73 6.17
C ALA A 31 4.51 3.94 7.10
N ILE A 32 4.40 3.72 8.42
CA ILE A 32 4.41 4.80 9.42
C ILE A 32 5.74 5.55 9.42
N THR A 33 6.85 4.83 9.23
CA THR A 33 8.21 5.42 9.23
C THR A 33 8.51 6.16 7.93
N ASN A 34 7.98 5.70 6.80
CA ASN A 34 8.25 6.23 5.47
C ASN A 34 7.02 6.92 4.86
N ARG A 35 6.47 7.91 5.57
CA ARG A 35 5.20 8.57 5.19
C ARG A 35 5.21 9.26 3.83
N ASP A 36 6.40 9.61 3.34
CA ASP A 36 6.56 10.25 2.04
C ASP A 36 6.55 9.24 0.88
N LEU A 37 6.66 7.93 1.17
CA LEU A 37 6.61 6.88 0.17
C LEU A 37 5.19 6.35 -0.01
N ARG A 38 4.83 6.05 -1.27
CA ARG A 38 3.60 5.33 -1.60
C ARG A 38 3.88 3.84 -1.59
N LEU A 39 3.54 3.19 -0.49
CA LEU A 39 3.80 1.77 -0.28
C LEU A 39 2.53 0.93 -0.41
N GLU A 40 2.66 -0.25 -1.01
CA GLU A 40 1.61 -1.27 -1.08
C GLU A 40 2.15 -2.61 -0.62
N ARG A 41 1.28 -3.45 -0.06
CA ARG A 41 1.59 -4.84 0.28
C ARG A 41 0.64 -5.76 -0.47
N THR A 42 1.17 -6.71 -1.23
CA THR A 42 0.35 -7.71 -1.92
C THR A 42 -0.19 -8.75 -0.94
N SER A 43 -1.18 -9.54 -1.37
CA SER A 43 -1.70 -10.67 -0.57
C SER A 43 -0.65 -11.76 -0.32
N LEU A 44 0.36 -11.88 -1.18
CA LEU A 44 1.51 -12.78 -1.00
C LEU A 44 2.55 -12.23 0.00
N GLY A 45 2.44 -10.95 0.36
CA GLY A 45 3.31 -10.27 1.31
C GLY A 45 4.42 -9.44 0.69
N GLU A 46 4.40 -9.26 -0.63
CA GLU A 46 5.42 -8.49 -1.34
C GLU A 46 5.24 -6.99 -1.07
N LEU A 47 6.32 -6.29 -0.72
CA LEU A 47 6.37 -4.84 -0.55
C LEU A 47 6.60 -4.17 -1.91
N ILE A 48 5.70 -3.27 -2.29
CA ILE A 48 5.79 -2.48 -3.52
C ILE A 48 5.99 -1.02 -3.14
N VAL A 49 6.95 -0.36 -3.80
CA VAL A 49 7.12 1.09 -3.75
C VAL A 49 6.61 1.65 -5.07
N ASN A 50 5.49 2.38 -5.03
CA ASN A 50 4.94 3.01 -6.21
C ASN A 50 5.70 4.30 -6.53
N PRO A 51 6.09 4.52 -7.80
CA PRO A 51 6.66 5.79 -8.21
C PRO A 51 5.63 6.92 -8.05
N PRO A 52 6.08 8.19 -7.96
CA PRO A 52 5.19 9.33 -7.97
C PRO A 52 4.24 9.31 -9.17
N THR A 53 3.00 9.74 -8.96
CA THR A 53 2.00 9.83 -10.03
C THR A 53 2.42 10.86 -11.07
N GLY A 54 2.61 10.44 -12.32
CA GLY A 54 2.89 11.35 -13.44
C GLY A 54 1.69 12.21 -13.82
N GLY A 55 1.94 13.31 -14.56
CA GLY A 55 0.91 14.31 -14.89
C GLY A 55 -0.30 13.77 -15.65
N GLU A 56 -0.11 12.85 -16.60
CA GLU A 56 -1.23 12.22 -17.33
C GLU A 56 -2.12 11.37 -16.42
N SER A 57 -1.51 10.54 -15.57
CA SER A 57 -2.24 9.76 -14.56
C SER A 57 -2.95 10.68 -13.57
N GLY A 58 -2.30 11.77 -13.15
CA GLY A 58 -2.88 12.78 -12.27
C GLY A 58 -4.07 13.49 -12.89
N LYS A 59 -3.99 13.91 -14.16
CA LYS A 59 -5.08 14.55 -14.90
C LYS A 59 -6.30 13.63 -15.03
N ARG A 60 -6.07 12.34 -15.32
CA ARG A 60 -7.14 11.33 -15.37
C ARG A 60 -7.78 11.13 -14.00
N ASN A 61 -6.96 10.96 -12.95
CA ASN A 61 -7.45 10.83 -11.58
C ASN A 61 -8.29 12.05 -11.18
N PHE A 62 -7.83 13.27 -11.47
CA PHE A 62 -8.57 14.49 -11.20
C PHE A 62 -9.95 14.53 -11.88
N SER A 63 -10.00 14.14 -13.16
CA SER A 63 -11.27 14.10 -13.90
C SER A 63 -12.25 13.05 -13.33
N ILE A 64 -11.75 11.93 -12.84
CA ILE A 64 -12.57 10.86 -12.27
C ILE A 64 -13.05 11.26 -10.86
N ILE A 65 -12.13 11.70 -9.99
CA ILE A 65 -12.46 12.07 -8.61
C ILE A 65 -13.42 13.25 -8.56
N GLY A 66 -13.32 14.22 -9.49
CA GLY A 66 -14.26 15.34 -9.56
C GLY A 66 -15.68 14.94 -10.00
N GLN A 67 -15.85 13.82 -10.70
CA GLN A 67 -17.19 13.26 -10.97
C GLN A 67 -17.70 12.46 -9.78
N LEU A 68 -16.84 11.64 -9.17
CA LEU A 68 -17.20 10.85 -7.99
C LEU A 68 -17.56 11.73 -6.79
N ALA A 69 -16.80 12.81 -6.54
CA ALA A 69 -17.05 13.75 -5.45
C ALA A 69 -18.41 14.43 -5.59
N ARG A 70 -18.75 14.91 -6.79
CA ARG A 70 -20.08 15.51 -7.05
C ARG A 70 -21.22 14.51 -6.82
N TRP A 71 -21.05 13.29 -7.31
CA TRP A 71 -22.04 12.23 -7.06
C TRP A 71 -22.17 11.93 -5.57
N TYR A 72 -21.05 11.83 -4.84
CA TYR A 72 -21.02 11.55 -3.41
C TYR A 72 -21.68 12.66 -2.58
N GLU A 73 -21.43 13.93 -2.92
CA GLU A 73 -22.05 15.08 -2.23
C GLU A 73 -23.59 15.03 -2.28
N GLU A 74 -24.17 14.47 -3.34
CA GLU A 74 -25.61 14.27 -3.50
C GLU A 74 -26.15 13.00 -2.81
N HIS A 75 -25.28 12.06 -2.42
CA HIS A 75 -25.66 10.71 -1.93
C HIS A 75 -24.84 10.28 -0.71
N GLN A 76 -24.62 11.20 0.25
CA GLN A 76 -23.78 10.95 1.43
C GLN A 76 -24.29 9.78 2.30
N GLU A 77 -25.58 9.45 2.22
CA GLU A 77 -26.19 8.33 2.91
C GLU A 77 -25.76 6.95 2.38
N LEU A 78 -25.12 6.89 1.21
CA LEU A 78 -24.69 5.63 0.58
C LEU A 78 -23.29 5.17 1.01
N GLY A 79 -22.52 6.00 1.73
CA GLY A 79 -21.20 5.61 2.24
C GLY A 79 -20.19 6.76 2.32
N GLU A 80 -18.93 6.46 2.00
CA GLU A 80 -17.81 7.41 1.99
C GLU A 80 -17.01 7.29 0.68
N ALA A 81 -16.45 8.41 0.23
CA ALA A 81 -15.61 8.46 -0.97
C ALA A 81 -14.15 8.79 -0.61
N PHE A 82 -13.22 8.12 -1.26
CA PHE A 82 -11.78 8.24 -1.01
C PHE A 82 -11.04 8.49 -2.34
N ASP A 83 -9.86 9.10 -2.25
CA ASP A 83 -9.00 9.29 -3.42
C ASP A 83 -8.12 8.06 -3.69
N SER A 84 -7.33 8.12 -4.77
CA SER A 84 -6.43 7.03 -5.18
C SER A 84 -5.20 6.82 -4.27
N SER A 85 -5.00 7.65 -3.26
CA SER A 85 -3.85 7.58 -2.35
C SER A 85 -4.21 6.96 -0.99
N THR A 86 -5.50 6.76 -0.74
CA THR A 86 -6.00 6.15 0.49
C THR A 86 -5.61 4.67 0.54
N GLY A 87 -4.95 4.27 1.63
CA GLY A 87 -4.59 2.87 1.89
C GLY A 87 -5.75 2.09 2.51
N PHE A 88 -6.00 0.88 2.00
CA PHE A 88 -6.99 -0.04 2.56
C PHE A 88 -6.30 -1.34 3.01
N SER A 89 -6.66 -1.82 4.20
CA SER A 89 -6.28 -3.17 4.64
C SER A 89 -7.35 -4.16 4.24
N LEU A 90 -7.00 -5.08 3.34
CA LEU A 90 -7.92 -6.11 2.85
C LEU A 90 -7.50 -7.48 3.41
N ASN A 91 -8.44 -8.16 4.05
CA ASN A 91 -8.26 -9.55 4.43
C ASN A 91 -8.40 -10.44 3.20
N SER A 92 -7.33 -11.08 2.75
CA SER A 92 -7.40 -12.02 1.62
C SER A 92 -7.98 -13.37 2.05
N HIS A 93 -9.08 -13.81 1.44
CA HIS A 93 -9.50 -15.21 1.48
C HIS A 93 -8.66 -16.03 0.48
N VAL A 94 -7.43 -16.39 0.87
CA VAL A 94 -6.68 -17.38 0.08
C VAL A 94 -7.25 -18.75 0.43
N ALA A 95 -8.13 -19.29 -0.43
CA ALA A 95 -8.47 -20.71 -0.35
C ALA A 95 -7.16 -21.52 -0.49
N PRO A 96 -6.91 -22.51 0.39
CA PRO A 96 -5.69 -23.32 0.27
C PRO A 96 -5.67 -23.94 -1.12
N ARG A 97 -4.56 -23.75 -1.85
CA ARG A 97 -4.26 -24.50 -3.08
C ARG A 97 -4.31 -25.97 -2.67
N LEU A 98 -5.42 -26.65 -2.97
CA LEU A 98 -5.45 -28.11 -2.97
C LEU A 98 -4.47 -28.54 -4.05
N THR A 99 -3.23 -28.83 -3.66
CA THR A 99 -2.34 -29.63 -4.47
C THR A 99 -3.06 -30.95 -4.70
N ARG A 100 -3.67 -31.15 -5.87
CA ARG A 100 -4.00 -32.49 -6.36
C ARG A 100 -2.68 -33.26 -6.40
N ARG A 101 -2.35 -33.99 -5.34
CA ARG A 101 -1.46 -35.15 -5.48
C ARG A 101 -2.27 -36.16 -6.28
N GLY A 102 -1.83 -36.41 -7.50
CA GLY A 102 -2.28 -37.55 -8.28
C GLY A 102 -1.94 -38.83 -7.52
N ALA A 103 -2.90 -39.75 -7.51
CA ALA A 103 -2.65 -41.18 -7.50
C ALA A 103 -2.91 -41.68 -8.92
#